data_AF-A0A1X0S4F9-F1
#
_entry.id   AF-A0A1X0S4F9-F1
#
_cell.length_a   1.000
_cell.length_b   1.000
_cell.length_c   1.000
_cell.angle_alpha   90.00
_cell.angle_beta   90.00
_cell.angle_gamma   90.00
#
_symmetry.space_group_name_H-M   'P 1'
#
loop_
_entity.id
_entity.type
_entity.pdbx_description
1 polymer ?
#
loop_
_entity_poly.entity_id
_entity_poly.type
_entity_poly.pdbx_seq_one_letter_code
_entity_poly.pdbx_strand_id
1 'polypeptide(L)'
;MLHMSKLPTMQERAYALQSQFLLRSLTLPEDALLHHLLPLIRQPRSHSQWYKLSKSPIWRKCSPNPESLDRRSLRSIQREYRQDNLNKKRSTHTSVLLMHCRPTISLDPILWLPMSKSERSRCIRWRLGWLPGGRYKTCPRHPSQPFTKVHAIHCLQMHRKLMMPETISDPLSFLLNMLPTRKPRSPNTVNSWTIRWPTICRILYELDYLFHAKLPPTPPTHIGQRLLEWLPSSPSH
;
A
#
# COMPACT_ATOMS: atom_id res chain seq x y z
N MET A 1 1.12 -5.15 9.55
CA MET A 1 1.74 -5.28 8.21
C MET A 1 0.74 -5.52 7.07
N LEU A 2 -0.35 -6.26 7.27
CA LEU A 2 -1.28 -6.63 6.18
C LEU A 2 -1.83 -5.45 5.36
N HIS A 3 -2.05 -4.29 5.98
CA HIS A 3 -2.52 -3.09 5.27
C HIS A 3 -1.43 -2.39 4.43
N MET A 4 -0.15 -2.60 4.74
CA MET A 4 0.98 -2.04 3.96
C MET A 4 1.33 -2.92 2.76
N SER A 5 1.20 -4.24 2.92
CA SER A 5 1.45 -5.20 1.83
C SER A 5 0.22 -5.42 0.94
N LYS A 6 -0.98 -5.09 1.43
CA LYS A 6 -2.27 -5.23 0.70
C LYS A 6 -2.41 -6.60 0.06
N LEU A 7 -1.99 -7.61 0.82
CA LEU A 7 -2.03 -8.99 0.35
C LEU A 7 -3.49 -9.39 0.10
N PRO A 8 -3.76 -10.13 -0.99
CA PRO A 8 -5.08 -10.62 -1.24
C PRO A 8 -5.48 -11.59 -0.15
N THR A 9 -6.75 -11.54 0.26
CA THR A 9 -7.33 -12.54 1.17
C THR A 9 -7.29 -13.93 0.53
N MET A 10 -7.38 -15.00 1.33
CA MET A 10 -7.45 -16.36 0.79
C MET A 10 -8.62 -16.54 -0.18
N GLN A 11 -9.76 -15.89 0.11
CA GLN A 11 -10.92 -15.88 -0.79
C GLN A 11 -10.64 -15.17 -2.12
N GLU A 12 -9.97 -14.00 -2.10
CA GLU A 12 -9.58 -13.30 -3.33
C GLU A 12 -8.59 -14.12 -4.17
N ARG A 13 -7.65 -14.83 -3.51
CA ARG A 13 -6.72 -15.76 -4.17
C ARG A 13 -7.47 -16.94 -4.80
N ALA A 14 -8.43 -17.51 -4.06
CA ALA A 14 -9.26 -18.59 -4.57
C ALA A 14 -10.01 -18.15 -5.84
N TYR A 15 -10.71 -17.01 -5.82
CA TYR A 15 -11.40 -16.50 -7.02
C TYR A 15 -10.46 -16.23 -8.20
N ALA A 16 -9.23 -15.76 -7.93
CA ALA A 16 -8.24 -15.58 -8.98
C ALA A 16 -7.80 -16.92 -9.61
N LEU A 17 -7.58 -17.95 -8.79
CA LEU A 17 -7.25 -19.29 -9.28
C LEU A 17 -8.41 -19.94 -10.03
N GLN A 18 -9.64 -19.81 -9.51
CA GLN A 18 -10.85 -20.33 -10.16
C GLN A 18 -11.03 -19.73 -11.56
N SER A 19 -10.91 -18.39 -11.69
CA SER A 19 -11.04 -17.73 -12.99
C SER A 19 -9.91 -18.07 -13.97
N GLN A 20 -8.69 -18.32 -13.47
CA GLN A 20 -7.59 -18.81 -14.33
C GLN A 20 -7.84 -20.24 -14.81
N PHE A 21 -8.35 -21.12 -13.95
CA PHE A 21 -8.74 -22.47 -14.32
C PHE A 21 -9.83 -22.47 -15.39
N LEU A 22 -10.88 -21.65 -15.20
CA LEU A 22 -11.97 -21.52 -16.17
C LEU A 22 -11.46 -20.99 -17.52
N LEU A 23 -10.62 -19.95 -17.54
CA LEU A 23 -10.02 -19.48 -18.79
C LEU A 23 -9.21 -20.59 -19.48
N ARG A 24 -8.39 -21.33 -18.74
CA ARG A 24 -7.62 -22.45 -19.33
C ARG A 24 -8.53 -23.48 -19.96
N SER A 25 -9.66 -23.82 -19.32
CA SER A 25 -10.61 -24.80 -19.88
C SER A 25 -11.21 -24.37 -21.22
N LEU A 26 -11.31 -23.07 -21.49
CA LEU A 26 -11.79 -22.53 -22.77
C LEU A 26 -10.72 -22.51 -23.86
N THR A 27 -9.45 -22.41 -23.48
CA THR A 27 -8.31 -22.31 -24.41
C THR A 27 -7.59 -23.65 -24.59
N LEU A 28 -8.22 -24.76 -24.20
CA LEU A 28 -7.64 -26.08 -24.42
C LEU A 28 -7.76 -26.47 -25.91
N PRO A 29 -6.77 -27.20 -26.44
CA PRO A 29 -6.81 -27.72 -27.80
C PRO A 29 -7.96 -28.72 -27.96
N GLU A 30 -8.41 -28.92 -29.20
CA GLU A 30 -9.60 -29.70 -29.52
C GLU A 30 -9.48 -31.19 -29.14
N ASP A 31 -8.25 -31.72 -29.13
CA ASP A 31 -7.91 -33.10 -28.73
C ASP A 31 -8.01 -33.35 -27.21
N ALA A 32 -8.18 -32.29 -26.41
CA ALA A 32 -8.34 -32.45 -24.98
C ALA A 32 -9.74 -32.96 -24.63
N LEU A 33 -9.82 -34.04 -23.85
CA LEU A 33 -11.09 -34.59 -23.33
C LEU A 33 -11.98 -33.51 -22.67
N LEU A 34 -11.37 -32.55 -21.95
CA LEU A 34 -12.13 -31.46 -21.34
C LEU A 34 -12.75 -30.50 -22.37
N HIS A 35 -12.15 -30.33 -23.54
CA HIS A 35 -12.69 -29.52 -24.63
C HIS A 35 -14.02 -30.12 -25.14
N HIS A 36 -14.04 -31.44 -25.39
CA HIS A 36 -15.25 -32.14 -25.82
C HIS A 36 -16.34 -32.20 -24.74
N LEU A 37 -15.95 -32.31 -23.46
CA LEU A 37 -16.92 -32.32 -22.35
C LEU A 37 -17.43 -30.93 -21.98
N LEU A 38 -16.77 -29.87 -22.43
CA LEU A 38 -17.07 -28.49 -22.07
C LEU A 38 -18.53 -28.08 -22.31
N PRO A 39 -19.17 -28.41 -23.46
CA PRO A 39 -20.56 -28.07 -23.72
C PRO A 39 -21.54 -28.71 -22.73
N LEU A 40 -21.22 -29.91 -22.22
CA LEU A 40 -22.05 -30.65 -21.26
C LEU A 40 -21.90 -30.08 -19.85
N ILE A 41 -20.66 -29.82 -19.41
CA ILE A 41 -20.39 -29.32 -18.05
C ILE A 41 -20.77 -27.84 -17.87
N ARG A 42 -20.87 -27.05 -18.94
CA ARG A 42 -21.32 -25.65 -18.88
C ARG A 42 -22.82 -25.53 -18.58
N GLN A 43 -23.60 -26.58 -18.79
CA GLN A 43 -25.04 -26.53 -18.61
C GLN A 43 -25.40 -26.32 -17.14
N PRO A 44 -26.38 -25.44 -16.82
CA PRO A 44 -26.82 -25.20 -15.44
C PRO A 44 -27.29 -26.47 -14.71
N ARG A 45 -27.84 -27.43 -15.47
CA ARG A 45 -28.37 -28.71 -14.96
C ARG A 45 -27.31 -29.77 -14.71
N SER A 46 -26.06 -29.55 -15.15
CA SER A 46 -24.99 -30.55 -15.03
C SER A 46 -24.48 -30.76 -13.61
N HIS A 47 -24.88 -29.91 -12.66
CA HIS A 47 -24.34 -29.86 -11.28
C HIS A 47 -22.80 -29.82 -11.21
N SER A 48 -22.14 -29.51 -12.33
CA SER A 48 -20.70 -29.67 -12.48
C SER A 48 -19.94 -28.70 -11.60
N GLN A 49 -18.72 -29.09 -11.23
CA GLN A 49 -17.82 -28.19 -10.52
C GLN A 49 -17.49 -26.97 -11.39
N TRP A 50 -17.39 -27.13 -12.71
CA TRP A 50 -17.18 -26.01 -13.63
C TRP A 50 -18.27 -24.95 -13.49
N TYR A 51 -19.55 -25.36 -13.48
CA TYR A 51 -20.67 -24.42 -13.33
C TYR A 51 -20.62 -23.71 -11.97
N LYS A 52 -20.31 -24.42 -10.88
CA LYS A 52 -20.13 -23.80 -9.55
C LYS A 52 -19.01 -22.76 -9.53
N LEU A 53 -17.87 -23.07 -10.15
CA LEU A 53 -16.73 -22.17 -10.26
C LEU A 53 -17.04 -20.92 -11.12
N SER A 54 -17.87 -21.08 -12.16
CA SER A 54 -18.29 -19.97 -13.03
C SER A 54 -19.14 -18.92 -12.31
N LYS A 55 -19.70 -19.24 -11.14
CA LYS A 55 -20.45 -18.28 -10.30
C LYS A 55 -19.56 -17.33 -9.50
N SER A 56 -18.23 -17.50 -9.55
CA SER A 56 -17.31 -16.59 -8.86
C SER A 56 -17.48 -15.14 -9.34
N PRO A 57 -17.33 -14.14 -8.43
CA PRO A 57 -17.60 -12.74 -8.78
C PRO A 57 -16.64 -12.20 -9.85
N ILE A 58 -15.42 -12.72 -9.92
CA ILE A 58 -14.44 -12.37 -10.96
C ILE A 58 -14.90 -12.92 -12.32
N TRP A 59 -15.33 -14.18 -12.38
CA TRP A 59 -15.75 -14.80 -13.64
C TRP A 59 -17.07 -14.22 -14.16
N ARG A 60 -17.98 -13.81 -13.27
CA ARG A 60 -19.22 -13.11 -13.68
C ARG A 60 -18.94 -11.81 -14.44
N LYS A 61 -17.86 -11.08 -14.09
CA LYS A 61 -17.42 -9.90 -14.87
C LYS A 61 -16.91 -10.26 -16.28
N CYS A 62 -16.43 -11.50 -16.48
CA CYS A 62 -15.97 -12.01 -17.79
C CYS A 62 -17.11 -12.58 -18.67
N SER A 63 -18.28 -12.81 -18.09
CA SER A 63 -19.39 -13.56 -18.70
C SER A 63 -19.95 -13.03 -20.04
N PRO A 64 -19.84 -11.74 -20.43
CA PRO A 64 -20.44 -11.27 -21.69
C PRO A 64 -19.79 -11.86 -22.95
N ASN A 65 -18.48 -12.18 -22.91
CA ASN A 65 -17.76 -12.74 -24.04
C ASN A 65 -16.60 -13.63 -23.57
N PRO A 66 -16.88 -14.86 -23.13
CA PRO A 66 -15.85 -15.77 -22.58
C PRO A 66 -14.90 -16.30 -23.65
N GLU A 67 -15.31 -16.35 -24.92
CA GLU A 67 -14.52 -16.93 -26.02
C GLU A 67 -13.50 -15.93 -26.57
N SER A 68 -13.76 -14.62 -26.47
CA SER A 68 -12.76 -13.58 -26.77
C SER A 68 -11.87 -13.22 -25.57
N LEU A 69 -12.05 -13.88 -24.43
CA LEU A 69 -11.36 -13.51 -23.19
C LEU A 69 -9.89 -13.93 -23.24
N ASP A 70 -8.98 -12.96 -23.30
CA ASP A 70 -7.55 -13.23 -23.27
C ASP A 70 -6.98 -13.17 -21.83
N ARG A 71 -5.74 -13.66 -21.68
CA ARG A 71 -5.04 -13.66 -20.38
C ARG A 71 -4.80 -12.25 -19.84
N ARG A 72 -4.67 -11.22 -20.68
CA ARG A 72 -4.46 -9.83 -20.23
C ARG A 72 -5.75 -9.25 -19.66
N SER A 73 -6.87 -9.44 -20.35
CA SER A 73 -8.20 -8.99 -19.89
C SER A 73 -8.56 -9.62 -18.55
N LEU A 74 -8.33 -10.93 -18.39
CA LEU A 74 -8.57 -11.59 -17.09
C LEU A 74 -7.70 -10.99 -15.98
N ARG A 75 -6.41 -10.72 -16.23
CA ARG A 75 -5.54 -10.06 -15.24
C ARG A 75 -6.01 -8.66 -14.89
N SER A 76 -6.56 -7.93 -15.86
CA SER A 76 -7.16 -6.60 -15.64
C SER A 76 -8.37 -6.69 -14.72
N ILE A 77 -9.32 -7.58 -15.03
CA ILE A 77 -10.53 -7.81 -14.22
C ILE A 77 -10.17 -8.25 -12.80
N GLN A 78 -9.21 -9.16 -12.64
CA GLN A 78 -8.71 -9.57 -11.33
C GLN A 78 -8.12 -8.40 -10.53
N ARG A 79 -7.36 -7.51 -11.18
CA ARG A 79 -6.79 -6.31 -10.54
C ARG A 79 -7.89 -5.35 -10.13
N GLU A 80 -8.85 -5.08 -11.01
CA GLU A 80 -10.00 -4.20 -10.76
C GLU A 80 -10.83 -4.72 -9.58
N TYR A 81 -11.21 -5.99 -9.59
CA TYR A 81 -11.96 -6.61 -8.50
C TYR A 81 -11.26 -6.45 -7.14
N ARG A 82 -9.94 -6.65 -7.11
CA ARG A 82 -9.16 -6.42 -5.88
C ARG A 82 -9.17 -4.94 -5.49
N GLN A 83 -9.10 -4.03 -6.46
CA GLN A 83 -9.05 -2.59 -6.21
C GLN A 83 -10.38 -2.11 -5.64
N ASP A 84 -11.49 -2.62 -6.17
CA ASP A 84 -12.84 -2.39 -5.66
C ASP A 84 -12.97 -2.86 -4.21
N ASN A 85 -12.47 -4.07 -3.90
CA ASN A 85 -12.49 -4.59 -2.53
C ASN A 85 -11.63 -3.75 -1.57
N LEU A 86 -10.48 -3.28 -2.03
CA LEU A 86 -9.64 -2.38 -1.25
C LEU A 86 -10.37 -1.06 -0.99
N ASN A 87 -11.01 -0.48 -2.00
CA ASN A 87 -11.77 0.76 -1.88
C ASN A 87 -12.95 0.58 -0.91
N LYS A 88 -13.73 -0.51 -1.03
CA LYS A 88 -14.81 -0.85 -0.09
C LYS A 88 -14.32 -0.94 1.36
N LYS A 89 -13.20 -1.64 1.60
CA LYS A 89 -12.58 -1.74 2.93
C LYS A 89 -12.13 -0.39 3.47
N ARG A 90 -11.65 0.51 2.61
CA ARG A 90 -11.26 1.88 2.99
C ARG A 90 -12.47 2.77 3.28
N SER A 91 -13.57 2.60 2.56
CA SER A 91 -14.82 3.33 2.79
C SER A 91 -15.55 2.86 4.05
N THR A 92 -15.27 1.63 4.50
CA THR A 92 -15.79 1.16 5.78
C THR A 92 -15.01 1.84 6.91
N HIS A 93 -15.69 2.61 7.77
CA HIS A 93 -15.08 3.35 8.91
C HIS A 93 -14.31 2.46 9.92
N THR A 94 -14.32 1.15 9.74
CA THR A 94 -13.67 0.16 10.59
C THR A 94 -12.15 0.15 10.51
N SER A 95 -11.52 0.85 9.55
CA SER A 95 -10.06 0.76 9.35
C SER A 95 -9.35 2.08 9.12
N VAL A 96 -9.27 2.92 10.16
CA VAL A 96 -8.51 4.19 10.17
C VAL A 96 -7.09 4.02 9.59
N LEU A 97 -6.38 2.94 9.91
CA LEU A 97 -5.03 2.67 9.39
C LEU A 97 -4.98 2.45 7.86
N LEU A 98 -6.02 1.85 7.28
CA LEU A 98 -6.09 1.65 5.82
C LEU A 98 -6.29 2.98 5.09
N MET A 99 -7.04 3.92 5.65
CA MET A 99 -7.21 5.26 5.07
C MET A 99 -5.87 5.99 4.92
N HIS A 100 -5.00 5.86 5.91
CA HIS A 100 -3.68 6.50 5.92
C HIS A 100 -2.66 5.83 4.98
N CYS A 101 -2.91 4.61 4.51
CA CYS A 101 -2.06 3.91 3.55
C CYS A 101 -2.41 4.31 2.10
N ARG A 102 -1.58 3.93 1.11
CA ARG A 102 -1.84 4.23 -0.31
C ARG A 102 -3.20 3.70 -0.76
N PRO A 103 -3.89 4.33 -1.72
CA PRO A 103 -5.15 3.81 -2.25
C PRO A 103 -4.96 2.65 -3.23
N THR A 104 -3.77 2.45 -3.80
CA THR A 104 -3.52 1.48 -4.88
C THR A 104 -3.04 0.10 -4.40
N ILE A 105 -3.33 -0.97 -5.13
CA ILE A 105 -2.76 -2.30 -4.86
C ILE A 105 -1.30 -2.35 -5.31
N SER A 106 -0.41 -1.93 -4.42
CA SER A 106 1.03 -2.08 -4.56
C SER A 106 1.65 -2.30 -3.19
N LEU A 107 2.80 -2.96 -3.17
CA LEU A 107 3.65 -2.98 -1.98
C LEU A 107 4.00 -1.54 -1.60
N ASP A 108 3.85 -1.18 -0.33
CA ASP A 108 4.26 0.13 0.16
C ASP A 108 5.78 0.31 -0.04
N PRO A 109 6.25 1.38 -0.71
CA PRO A 109 7.66 1.65 -0.92
C PRO A 109 8.52 1.61 0.34
N ILE A 110 7.95 1.89 1.52
CA ILE A 110 8.65 1.77 2.80
C ILE A 110 9.28 0.38 3.00
N LEU A 111 8.66 -0.67 2.44
CA LEU A 111 9.11 -2.05 2.63
C LEU A 111 10.36 -2.41 1.82
N TRP A 112 10.64 -1.72 0.71
CA TRP A 112 11.71 -2.09 -0.22
C TRP A 112 12.64 -0.95 -0.62
N LEU A 113 12.25 0.32 -0.43
CA LEU A 113 13.14 1.45 -0.68
C LEU A 113 14.39 1.37 0.20
N PRO A 114 15.54 1.83 -0.31
CA PRO A 114 16.79 1.83 0.44
C PRO A 114 16.70 2.83 1.59
N MET A 115 16.85 2.30 2.80
CA MET A 115 16.89 3.04 4.06
C MET A 115 17.54 2.16 5.12
N SER A 116 18.05 2.76 6.19
CA SER A 116 18.56 2.02 7.34
C SER A 116 17.45 1.25 8.05
N LYS A 117 17.83 0.27 8.88
CA LYS A 117 16.88 -0.52 9.69
C LYS A 117 16.07 0.38 10.64
N SER A 118 16.70 1.40 11.22
CA SER A 118 16.07 2.33 12.17
C SER A 118 15.07 3.27 11.48
N GLU A 119 15.40 3.83 10.32
CA GLU A 119 14.49 4.66 9.51
C GLU A 119 13.26 3.87 9.08
N ARG A 120 13.46 2.65 8.57
CA ARG A 120 12.36 1.76 8.19
C ARG A 120 11.45 1.47 9.37
N SER A 121 12.04 1.14 10.52
CA SER A 121 11.31 0.90 11.75
C SER A 121 10.45 2.11 12.15
N ARG A 122 10.98 3.33 12.08
CA ARG A 122 10.21 4.56 12.38
C ARG A 122 9.07 4.78 11.39
N CYS A 123 9.32 4.62 10.09
CA CYS A 123 8.27 4.74 9.06
C CYS A 123 7.14 3.72 9.27
N ILE A 124 7.51 2.46 9.53
CA ILE A 124 6.54 1.39 9.82
C ILE A 124 5.74 1.72 11.08
N ARG A 125 6.40 2.13 12.17
CA ARG A 125 5.71 2.49 13.42
C ARG A 125 4.71 3.63 13.21
N TRP A 126 5.08 4.67 12.48
CA TRP A 126 4.16 5.75 12.11
C TRP A 126 2.95 5.23 11.32
N ARG A 127 3.17 4.38 10.31
CA ARG A 127 2.11 3.76 9.49
C ARG A 127 1.15 2.91 10.29
N LEU A 128 1.67 2.14 11.24
CA LEU A 128 0.87 1.28 12.12
C LEU A 128 0.09 2.08 13.18
N GLY A 129 0.27 3.40 13.27
CA GLY A 129 -0.24 4.20 14.39
C GLY A 129 0.42 3.83 15.72
N TRP A 130 1.55 3.12 15.67
CA TRP A 130 2.33 2.73 16.83
C TRP A 130 3.21 3.89 17.25
N LEU A 131 2.56 4.92 17.78
CA LEU A 131 3.22 5.85 18.68
C LEU A 131 3.74 5.00 19.84
N PRO A 132 5.03 5.10 20.17
CA PRO A 132 5.75 3.93 20.61
C PRO A 132 5.14 3.35 21.90
N GLY A 133 5.09 2.03 22.05
CA GLY A 133 4.73 1.42 23.33
C GLY A 133 3.24 1.32 23.70
N GLY A 134 2.29 1.91 22.96
CA GLY A 134 0.84 1.66 23.18
C GLY A 134 0.33 2.00 24.58
N ARG A 135 1.13 2.73 25.37
CA ARG A 135 0.82 3.19 26.71
C ARG A 135 0.52 4.68 26.63
N TYR A 136 -0.45 5.12 27.43
CA TYR A 136 -0.69 6.54 27.64
C TYR A 136 0.61 7.20 28.10
N LYS A 137 1.08 8.19 27.34
CA LYS A 137 2.17 9.07 27.74
C LYS A 137 1.78 10.50 27.43
N THR A 138 2.15 11.38 28.35
CA THR A 138 2.05 12.83 28.14
C THR A 138 3.20 13.29 27.26
N CYS A 139 3.00 14.40 26.56
CA CYS A 139 4.09 14.99 25.77
C CYS A 139 5.16 15.56 26.70
N PRO A 140 6.45 15.27 26.51
CA PRO A 140 7.51 15.91 27.30
C PRO A 140 7.53 17.44 27.18
N ARG A 141 7.08 17.98 26.02
CA ARG A 141 6.96 19.43 25.80
C ARG A 141 5.67 20.03 26.36
N HIS A 142 4.63 19.20 26.51
CA HIS A 142 3.31 19.61 26.99
C HIS A 142 2.78 18.55 27.97
N PRO A 143 3.20 18.61 29.25
CA PRO A 143 2.87 17.57 30.24
C PRO A 143 1.36 17.39 30.47
N SER A 144 0.55 18.39 30.16
CA SER A 144 -0.91 18.37 30.30
C SER A 144 -1.65 17.67 29.15
N GLN A 145 -0.97 17.31 28.06
CA GLN A 145 -1.62 16.73 26.88
C GLN A 145 -1.14 15.30 26.57
N PRO A 146 -2.04 14.40 26.15
CA PRO A 146 -1.66 13.08 25.69
C PRO A 146 -0.90 13.16 24.37
N PHE A 147 0.16 12.35 24.24
CA PHE A 147 0.96 12.29 23.03
C PHE A 147 0.28 11.44 21.94
N THR A 148 -0.78 11.99 21.36
CA THR A 148 -1.52 11.41 20.22
C THR A 148 -0.87 11.77 18.89
N LYS A 149 -1.33 11.15 17.79
CA LYS A 149 -0.81 11.45 16.44
C LYS A 149 -1.10 12.89 16.03
N VAL A 150 -2.31 13.36 16.36
CA VAL A 150 -2.74 14.75 16.15
C VAL A 150 -1.87 15.69 16.97
N HIS A 151 -1.66 15.40 18.25
CA HIS A 151 -0.78 16.21 19.08
C HIS A 151 0.65 16.23 18.54
N ALA A 152 1.20 15.10 18.10
CA ALA A 152 2.54 15.02 17.53
C ALA A 152 2.70 15.92 16.28
N ILE A 153 1.67 15.98 15.44
CA ILE A 153 1.64 16.82 14.23
C ILE A 153 1.80 18.30 14.59
N HIS A 154 1.02 18.78 15.56
CA HIS A 154 1.11 20.17 16.05
C HIS A 154 2.39 20.43 16.84
N CYS A 155 2.74 19.55 17.78
CA CYS A 155 3.90 19.70 18.66
C CYS A 155 5.24 19.72 17.91
N LEU A 156 5.35 18.96 16.81
CA LEU A 156 6.53 18.95 15.95
C LEU A 156 6.45 19.94 14.80
N GLN A 157 5.36 20.72 14.68
CA GLN A 157 5.12 21.68 13.61
C GLN A 157 5.29 21.04 12.23
N MET A 158 4.71 19.85 12.05
CA MET A 158 4.97 19.00 10.88
C MET A 158 4.59 19.70 9.57
N HIS A 159 3.48 20.42 9.54
CA HIS A 159 3.03 21.19 8.37
C HIS A 159 4.07 22.21 7.91
N ARG A 160 4.58 23.02 8.85
CA ARG A 160 5.62 24.01 8.57
C ARG A 160 6.92 23.34 8.11
N LYS A 161 7.38 22.31 8.83
CA LYS A 161 8.63 21.61 8.48
C LYS A 161 8.55 20.93 7.11
N LEU A 162 7.41 20.32 6.79
CA LEU A 162 7.19 19.58 5.55
C LEU A 162 6.74 20.46 4.37
N MET A 163 6.51 21.76 4.60
CA MET A 163 5.96 22.70 3.62
C MET A 163 4.61 22.19 3.03
N MET A 164 3.69 21.83 3.93
CA MET A 164 2.37 21.27 3.58
C MET A 164 1.25 22.16 4.16
N PRO A 165 0.13 22.34 3.44
CA PRO A 165 -1.00 23.12 3.91
C PRO A 165 -1.73 22.45 5.09
N GLU A 166 -2.26 23.26 6.02
CA GLU A 166 -3.02 22.79 7.20
C GLU A 166 -4.31 22.04 6.86
N THR A 167 -4.81 22.20 5.63
CA THR A 167 -5.96 21.45 5.10
C THR A 167 -5.72 19.94 5.09
N ILE A 168 -4.46 19.48 5.07
CA ILE A 168 -4.10 18.06 5.15
C ILE A 168 -3.95 17.69 6.63
N SER A 169 -4.86 16.87 7.14
CA SER A 169 -4.87 16.47 8.55
C SER A 169 -3.60 15.72 8.99
N ASP A 170 -3.04 14.87 8.13
CA ASP A 170 -1.81 14.12 8.39
C ASP A 170 -0.79 14.31 7.26
N PRO A 171 0.06 15.36 7.34
CA PRO A 171 1.02 15.69 6.30
C PRO A 171 2.08 14.60 6.12
N LEU A 172 2.44 13.89 7.18
CA LEU A 172 3.47 12.86 7.14
C LEU A 172 2.98 11.60 6.44
N SER A 173 1.79 11.10 6.77
CA SER A 173 1.22 9.95 6.02
C SER A 173 0.89 10.30 4.58
N PHE A 174 0.47 11.53 4.31
CA PHE A 174 0.26 12.03 2.95
C PHE A 174 1.57 11.93 2.14
N LEU A 175 2.68 12.47 2.66
CA LEU A 175 3.96 12.39 1.96
C LEU A 175 4.46 10.95 1.84
N LEU A 176 4.33 10.11 2.87
CA LEU A 176 4.71 8.69 2.76
C LEU A 176 3.90 7.95 1.66
N ASN A 177 2.64 8.35 1.42
CA ASN A 177 1.83 7.87 0.29
C ASN A 177 2.30 8.39 -1.07
N MET A 178 3.16 9.40 -1.11
CA MET A 178 3.74 9.96 -2.32
C MET A 178 5.15 9.43 -2.62
N LEU A 179 5.76 8.64 -1.71
CA LEU A 179 7.07 8.01 -1.97
C LEU A 179 7.16 7.36 -3.37
N PRO A 180 8.32 7.44 -4.04
CA PRO A 180 8.47 6.88 -5.37
C PRO A 180 8.29 5.36 -5.36
N THR A 181 7.43 4.86 -6.27
CA THR A 181 7.28 3.41 -6.50
C THR A 181 8.27 2.87 -7.54
N ARG A 182 8.94 3.78 -8.25
CA ARG A 182 9.99 3.55 -9.25
C ARG A 182 10.98 4.72 -9.17
N LYS A 183 12.20 4.56 -9.68
CA LYS A 183 13.15 5.67 -9.76
C LYS A 183 12.50 6.87 -10.46
N PRO A 184 12.44 8.06 -9.84
CA PRO A 184 11.87 9.25 -10.46
C PRO A 184 12.62 9.59 -11.74
N ARG A 185 11.92 10.10 -12.75
CA ARG A 185 12.52 10.56 -14.02
C ARG A 185 12.60 12.08 -14.10
N SER A 186 11.68 12.78 -13.43
CA SER A 186 11.57 14.24 -13.42
C SER A 186 12.53 14.86 -12.40
N PRO A 187 13.38 15.83 -12.80
CA PRO A 187 14.25 16.57 -11.88
C PRO A 187 13.49 17.22 -10.73
N ASN A 188 12.31 17.80 -11.01
CA ASN A 188 11.45 18.41 -9.98
C ASN A 188 11.04 17.42 -8.89
N THR A 189 10.75 16.17 -9.25
CA THR A 189 10.39 15.13 -8.28
C THR A 189 11.60 14.68 -7.47
N VAL A 190 12.76 14.55 -8.11
CA VAL A 190 14.03 14.27 -7.43
C VAL A 190 14.30 15.37 -6.39
N ASN A 191 14.33 16.63 -6.81
CA ASN A 191 14.61 17.78 -5.94
C ASN A 191 13.63 17.88 -4.77
N SER A 192 12.33 17.65 -5.04
CA SER A 192 11.31 17.61 -3.99
C SER A 192 11.61 16.54 -2.93
N TRP A 193 12.02 15.34 -3.35
CA TRP A 193 12.36 14.25 -2.43
C TRP A 193 13.70 14.46 -1.72
N THR A 194 14.68 15.10 -2.36
CA THR A 194 15.96 15.48 -1.75
C THR A 194 15.75 16.39 -0.54
N ILE A 195 14.77 17.28 -0.59
CA ILE A 195 14.43 18.20 0.52
C ILE A 195 13.49 17.54 1.54
N ARG A 196 12.45 16.86 1.06
CA ARG A 196 11.39 16.33 1.93
C ARG A 196 11.82 15.10 2.71
N TRP A 197 12.64 14.22 2.13
CA TRP A 197 13.00 12.96 2.78
C TRP A 197 13.85 13.15 4.05
N PRO A 198 14.93 13.94 4.06
CA PRO A 198 15.68 14.20 5.30
C PRO A 198 14.80 14.81 6.39
N THR A 199 13.90 15.72 6.00
CA THR A 199 12.94 16.34 6.92
C THR A 199 11.99 15.31 7.53
N ILE A 200 11.44 14.40 6.71
CA ILE A 200 10.61 13.28 7.19
C ILE A 200 11.38 12.43 8.20
N CYS A 201 12.61 12.03 7.86
CA CYS A 201 13.41 11.21 8.75
C CYS A 201 13.74 11.93 10.07
N ARG A 202 14.01 13.24 10.02
CA ARG A 202 14.27 14.07 11.20
C ARG A 202 13.03 14.19 12.10
N ILE A 203 11.85 14.44 11.54
CA ILE A 203 10.59 14.46 12.30
C ILE A 203 10.35 13.11 13.00
N LEU A 204 10.52 12.02 12.26
CA LEU A 204 10.38 10.67 12.81
C LEU A 204 11.42 10.36 13.90
N TYR A 205 12.63 10.89 13.77
CA TYR A 205 13.67 10.79 14.80
C TYR A 205 13.30 11.59 16.05
N GLU A 206 12.90 12.85 15.89
CA GLU A 206 12.46 13.72 16.99
C GLU A 206 11.28 13.11 17.76
N LEU A 207 10.32 12.50 17.04
CA LEU A 207 9.20 11.79 17.65
C LEU A 207 9.68 10.62 18.52
N ASP A 208 10.64 9.85 18.02
CA ASP A 208 11.23 8.71 18.73
C ASP A 208 12.01 9.15 19.98
N TYR A 209 12.75 10.26 19.85
CA TYR A 209 13.46 10.91 20.95
C TYR A 209 12.51 11.36 22.05
N LEU A 210 11.47 12.14 21.70
CA LEU A 210 10.48 12.62 22.67
C LEU A 210 9.80 11.47 23.41
N PHE A 211 9.57 10.35 22.74
CA PHE A 211 8.82 9.27 23.35
C PHE A 211 9.65 8.34 24.25
N HIS A 212 10.89 8.05 23.85
CA HIS A 212 11.73 7.08 24.55
C HIS A 212 12.81 7.70 25.42
N ALA A 213 13.24 8.94 25.16
CA ALA A 213 14.39 9.59 25.80
C ALA A 213 15.70 8.76 25.74
N LYS A 214 15.76 7.73 24.87
CA LYS A 214 16.89 6.80 24.71
C LYS A 214 17.84 7.16 23.56
N LEU A 215 17.47 8.14 22.75
CA LEU A 215 18.27 8.57 21.60
C LEU A 215 18.99 9.88 21.96
N PRO A 216 20.15 10.16 21.35
CA PRO A 216 20.72 11.50 21.45
C PRO A 216 19.73 12.54 20.91
N PRO A 217 19.76 13.79 21.44
CA PRO A 217 18.85 14.84 20.98
C PRO A 217 19.14 15.25 19.53
N THR A 218 20.36 15.04 19.06
CA THR A 218 20.79 15.36 17.70
C THR A 218 20.59 14.16 16.77
N PRO A 219 19.89 14.34 15.63
CA PRO A 219 19.81 13.30 14.62
C PRO A 219 21.20 13.02 14.03
N PRO A 220 21.46 11.78 13.59
CA PRO A 220 22.73 11.44 12.93
C PRO A 220 22.95 12.26 11.66
N THR A 221 24.20 12.63 11.39
CA THR A 221 24.62 13.50 10.26
C THR A 221 24.14 12.98 8.90
N HIS A 222 24.03 11.66 8.76
CA HIS A 222 23.72 10.96 7.50
C HIS A 222 22.25 10.49 7.41
N ILE A 223 21.33 11.16 8.10
CA ILE A 223 19.92 10.74 8.14
C ILE A 223 19.28 10.83 6.75
N GLY A 224 18.63 9.75 6.32
CA GLY A 224 17.96 9.63 5.03
C GLY A 224 18.88 9.36 3.84
N GLN A 225 20.20 9.30 4.02
CA GLN A 225 21.18 9.27 2.93
C GLN A 225 20.98 8.12 1.94
N ARG A 226 20.65 6.92 2.41
CA ARG A 226 20.46 5.75 1.53
C ARG A 226 19.37 5.93 0.47
N LEU A 227 18.31 6.69 0.77
CA LEU A 227 17.30 6.98 -0.23
C LEU A 227 17.79 8.04 -1.21
N LEU A 228 18.54 9.04 -0.72
CA LEU A 228 19.11 10.10 -1.54
C LEU A 228 20.09 9.55 -2.57
N GLU A 229 20.98 8.63 -2.17
CA GLU A 229 21.92 7.93 -3.07
C GLU A 229 21.22 7.09 -4.14
N TRP A 230 19.99 6.64 -3.87
CA TRP A 230 19.20 5.87 -4.83
C TRP A 230 18.45 6.75 -5.84
N LEU A 231 18.17 8.01 -5.48
CA LEU A 231 17.61 8.98 -6.42
C LEU A 231 18.62 9.28 -7.52
N PRO A 232 18.19 9.40 -8.79
CA PRO A 232 19.11 9.80 -9.85
C PRO A 232 19.63 11.21 -9.58
N SER A 233 20.90 11.45 -9.87
CA SER A 233 21.50 12.78 -9.84
C SER A 233 20.63 13.72 -10.68
N SER A 234 20.23 14.87 -10.13
CA SER A 234 19.61 15.90 -10.96
C SER A 234 20.61 16.28 -12.04
N PRO A 235 20.21 16.35 -13.33
CA PRO A 235 21.06 16.99 -14.32
C PRO A 235 21.33 18.42 -13.81
N SER A 236 22.60 18.76 -13.70
CA SER A 236 23.06 20.14 -13.52
C SER A 236 22.54 20.93 -14.71
N HIS A 237 21.62 21.85 -14.46
CA HIS A 237 21.20 22.86 -15.43
C HIS A 237 22.26 23.95 -15.53
#